data_AF-A0A7D9JJ85-F1
#
_entry.id   AF-A0A7D9JJ85-F1
#
_cell.length_a   1.000
_cell.length_b   1.000
_cell.length_c   1.000
_cell.angle_alpha   90.00
_cell.angle_beta   90.00
_cell.angle_gamma   90.00
#
_symmetry.space_group_name_H-M   'P 1'
#
loop_
_entity.id
_entity.type
_entity.pdbx_description
1 polymer ?
#
loop_
_entity_poly.entity_id
_entity_poly.type
_entity_poly.pdbx_seq_one_letter_code
_entity_poly.pdbx_strand_id
1 'polypeptide(L)'
;PYPLTRGLAQYLPPASSKNKSLPFDEATTFAAYQKQPVDDGLKKVVRCLKNPLNLFHEIILRAQFSVTIKLDSGDIQPLYWELTIRAARIDLHCGLDALGVIYQGLFHSKILLKHVQQILDEDKGNNACADLKKSSKEVQKLRELNENLLNLNKFLDCVLLHYSSLNCSLPSSTLIKEIKHTTKKIYQVIKQLKSDSVESVVLNSVLTEEDVLCSVLGLNDDFANRLRNLSEEMRQHKTDMYFLLCFIKEGYDSLNVESLHDTDEVARLQKMGFTENRSNVIAKWIAEQPFPRHKSLFAWAQIYIENLFKYDIFLNDHVSRFPYEEHRLNEWFSVDAGCDESEDGCVSQVSVINTTTHKDACRIADRTKAEFEANSPKENFYFHGTDHKSAQNILENGINLREGQKGCDFSHGCGFYVADKFECALEYAMKSKAAAVVLFNLNDDCLKKGLDLSDPERHQDLQSVREYFQSGEPRNHRLSKKLYKNVKNCNYIIGPISRDGISRNNTWEDVQQICVRNQKMADEIGRPPHVVGIVFLNLEDAQLARKN
;
A
#
# COMPACT_ATOMS: atom_id res chain seq x y z
N PRO A 1 -13.96 -9.38 15.08
CA PRO A 1 -14.65 -9.67 13.80
C PRO A 1 -14.50 -8.48 12.84
N TYR A 2 -13.55 -8.55 11.91
CA TYR A 2 -13.38 -7.55 10.84
C TYR A 2 -13.71 -8.20 9.50
N PRO A 3 -15.00 -8.24 9.10
CA PRO A 3 -15.36 -8.45 7.71
C PRO A 3 -14.99 -7.19 6.90
N LEU A 4 -14.73 -7.38 5.60
CA LEU A 4 -14.39 -6.37 4.60
C LEU A 4 -15.48 -5.30 4.34
N THR A 5 -16.34 -5.00 5.30
CA THR A 5 -17.63 -4.32 5.06
C THR A 5 -17.84 -3.01 5.81
N ARG A 6 -16.82 -2.42 6.47
CA ARG A 6 -16.99 -1.06 7.03
C ARG A 6 -16.90 0.08 6.02
N GLY A 7 -16.27 -0.13 4.85
CA GLY A 7 -16.17 0.93 3.84
C GLY A 7 -17.46 1.26 3.07
N LEU A 8 -18.54 0.57 3.40
CA LEU A 8 -19.78 0.56 2.61
C LEU A 8 -21.03 0.89 3.47
N ALA A 9 -20.92 0.96 4.80
CA ALA A 9 -22.08 1.07 5.69
C ALA A 9 -22.82 2.44 5.70
N GLN A 10 -22.27 3.49 5.10
CA GLN A 10 -22.80 4.87 5.26
C GLN A 10 -23.76 5.35 4.16
N TYR A 11 -24.28 4.46 3.31
CA TYR A 11 -25.17 4.82 2.19
C TYR A 11 -26.68 4.66 2.48
N LEU A 12 -27.12 4.60 3.75
CA LEU A 12 -28.55 4.63 4.07
C LEU A 12 -29.08 6.08 4.09
N PRO A 13 -30.26 6.36 3.50
CA PRO A 13 -30.99 7.59 3.80
C PRO A 13 -31.37 7.60 5.29
N PRO A 14 -31.38 8.75 5.98
CA PRO A 14 -31.79 8.80 7.37
C PRO A 14 -33.25 8.36 7.48
N ALA A 15 -33.50 7.27 8.21
CA ALA A 15 -34.85 6.95 8.66
C ALA A 15 -35.34 8.07 9.56
N SER A 16 -36.55 8.53 9.26
CA SER A 16 -37.11 9.76 9.81
C SER A 16 -37.28 9.74 11.33
N SER A 17 -37.05 10.93 11.88
CA SER A 17 -37.69 11.55 13.04
C SER A 17 -36.97 11.48 14.39
N LYS A 18 -36.55 12.70 14.78
CA LYS A 18 -36.43 13.24 16.13
C LYS A 18 -35.37 12.60 17.04
N ASN A 19 -34.17 13.18 17.02
CA ASN A 19 -33.54 13.72 18.22
C ASN A 19 -32.46 14.75 17.85
N LYS A 20 -32.28 15.73 18.73
CA LYS A 20 -31.48 16.95 18.51
C LYS A 20 -30.03 16.67 18.18
N SER A 21 -29.53 17.36 17.16
CA SER A 21 -28.13 17.44 16.76
C SER A 21 -27.25 18.09 17.83
N LEU A 22 -26.14 17.44 18.18
CA LEU A 22 -24.94 18.10 18.71
C LEU A 22 -24.26 18.87 17.56
N PRO A 23 -23.68 20.06 17.81
CA PRO A 23 -22.97 20.80 16.79
C PRO A 23 -21.59 20.12 16.62
N PHE A 24 -21.42 19.38 15.52
CA PHE A 24 -20.09 19.06 15.05
C PHE A 24 -19.68 20.17 14.08
N ASP A 25 -18.61 20.87 14.45
CA ASP A 25 -17.87 21.74 13.57
C ASP A 25 -17.25 20.90 12.44
N GLU A 26 -17.13 21.50 11.25
CA GLU A 26 -16.97 20.84 9.97
C GLU A 26 -15.69 20.00 9.86
N ALA A 27 -15.77 18.72 10.22
CA ALA A 27 -14.76 17.74 9.87
C ALA A 27 -14.82 17.47 8.35
N THR A 28 -13.74 17.79 7.64
CA THR A 28 -13.51 17.51 6.22
C THR A 28 -13.49 16.00 5.96
N THR A 29 -14.66 15.37 5.92
CA THR A 29 -14.85 13.92 5.90
C THR A 29 -15.70 13.55 4.70
N PHE A 30 -15.15 12.86 3.69
CA PHE A 30 -15.83 12.33 2.49
C PHE A 30 -16.52 13.36 1.55
N ALA A 31 -17.28 14.33 2.07
CA ALA A 31 -17.88 15.45 1.37
C ALA A 31 -16.85 16.33 0.63
N ALA A 32 -15.61 16.41 1.12
CA ALA A 32 -14.54 17.11 0.42
C ALA A 32 -13.99 16.31 -0.77
N TYR A 33 -13.94 14.98 -0.67
CA TYR A 33 -13.55 14.09 -1.78
C TYR A 33 -14.67 13.99 -2.83
N GLN A 34 -15.95 14.04 -2.42
CA GLN A 34 -17.11 14.23 -3.30
C GLN A 34 -17.12 15.61 -3.99
N LYS A 35 -16.45 16.61 -3.43
CA LYS A 35 -16.29 17.94 -4.03
C LYS A 35 -14.96 18.10 -4.76
N GLN A 36 -14.05 17.13 -4.67
CA GLN A 36 -12.77 17.20 -5.39
C GLN A 36 -13.05 17.15 -6.89
N PRO A 37 -12.63 18.18 -7.64
CA PRO A 37 -12.81 18.19 -9.07
C PRO A 37 -12.00 17.05 -9.69
N VAL A 38 -12.68 16.20 -10.47
CA VAL A 38 -11.99 15.19 -11.28
C VAL A 38 -11.02 15.91 -12.21
N ASP A 39 -9.74 15.54 -12.18
CA ASP A 39 -8.78 16.13 -13.10
C ASP A 39 -9.11 15.74 -14.55
N ASP A 40 -8.64 16.56 -15.49
CA ASP A 40 -8.94 16.37 -16.91
C ASP A 40 -8.35 15.08 -17.50
N GLY A 41 -7.28 14.54 -16.90
CA GLY A 41 -6.70 13.26 -17.27
C GLY A 41 -7.66 12.12 -16.91
N LEU A 42 -8.10 12.06 -15.66
CA LEU A 42 -9.04 11.06 -15.16
C LEU A 42 -10.40 11.13 -15.89
N LYS A 43 -10.94 12.33 -16.15
CA LYS A 43 -12.13 12.51 -17.00
C LYS A 43 -11.95 11.92 -18.40
N LYS A 44 -10.77 12.10 -19.02
CA LYS A 44 -10.48 11.55 -20.36
C LYS A 44 -10.39 10.03 -20.35
N VAL A 45 -9.78 9.44 -19.32
CA VAL A 45 -9.71 7.99 -19.14
C VAL A 45 -11.12 7.40 -19.05
N VAL A 46 -11.96 7.92 -18.16
CA VAL A 46 -13.33 7.42 -17.99
C VAL A 46 -14.15 7.53 -19.28
N ARG A 47 -14.05 8.65 -20.00
CA ARG A 47 -14.73 8.81 -21.30
C ARG A 47 -14.33 7.74 -22.32
N CYS A 48 -13.09 7.25 -22.28
CA CYS A 48 -12.63 6.18 -23.17
C CYS A 48 -13.24 4.81 -22.81
N LEU A 49 -13.57 4.58 -21.54
CA LEU A 49 -14.17 3.33 -21.07
C LEU A 49 -15.68 3.23 -21.32
N LYS A 50 -16.34 4.35 -21.64
CA LYS A 50 -17.81 4.42 -21.83
C LYS A 50 -18.35 3.39 -22.84
N ASN A 51 -17.77 3.32 -24.03
CA ASN A 51 -18.28 2.44 -25.09
C ASN A 51 -18.06 0.94 -24.81
N PRO A 52 -16.88 0.50 -24.32
CA PRO A 52 -16.70 -0.87 -23.83
C PRO A 52 -17.64 -1.26 -22.70
N LEU A 53 -17.82 -0.38 -21.71
CA LEU A 53 -18.68 -0.67 -20.56
C LEU A 53 -20.14 -0.88 -20.96
N ASN A 54 -20.62 -0.16 -21.98
CA ASN A 54 -21.96 -0.34 -22.54
C ASN A 54 -22.18 -1.67 -23.29
N LEU A 55 -21.12 -2.44 -23.60
CA LEU A 55 -21.26 -3.77 -24.22
C LEU A 55 -21.55 -4.87 -23.23
N PHE A 56 -21.19 -4.66 -21.96
CA PHE A 56 -21.67 -5.51 -20.90
C PHE A 56 -23.11 -5.03 -20.66
N HIS A 57 -24.09 -5.87 -20.97
CA HIS A 57 -25.49 -5.63 -20.56
C HIS A 57 -25.53 -5.32 -19.06
N GLU A 58 -26.66 -4.82 -18.55
CA GLU A 58 -26.93 -4.68 -17.11
C GLU A 58 -26.57 -5.97 -16.36
N ILE A 59 -25.29 -6.15 -16.05
CA ILE A 59 -24.85 -6.96 -14.94
C ILE A 59 -25.24 -6.05 -13.79
N ILE A 60 -26.50 -6.20 -13.40
CA ILE A 60 -26.85 -6.03 -12.01
C ILE A 60 -25.92 -7.01 -11.33
N LEU A 61 -24.80 -6.52 -10.83
CA LEU A 61 -24.06 -7.24 -9.80
C LEU A 61 -25.03 -7.27 -8.62
N ARG A 62 -25.97 -8.22 -8.65
CA ARG A 62 -26.61 -8.74 -7.45
C ARG A 62 -25.56 -9.54 -6.70
N ALA A 63 -24.44 -8.91 -6.39
CA ALA A 63 -23.66 -9.34 -5.26
C ALA A 63 -24.55 -9.00 -4.06
N GLN A 64 -25.34 -9.99 -3.63
CA GLN A 64 -25.99 -9.97 -2.34
C GLN A 64 -24.90 -10.12 -1.29
N PHE A 65 -24.25 -9.00 -0.98
CA PHE A 65 -23.48 -8.90 0.24
C PHE A 65 -24.49 -8.98 1.36
N SER A 66 -24.53 -10.09 2.10
CA SER A 66 -25.32 -10.20 3.32
C SER A 66 -24.42 -9.80 4.48
N VAL A 67 -24.54 -8.56 4.96
CA VAL A 67 -23.84 -8.12 6.17
C VAL A 67 -24.77 -8.33 7.34
N THR A 68 -24.35 -9.12 8.32
CA THR A 68 -25.11 -9.25 9.57
C THR A 68 -24.71 -8.11 10.50
N ILE A 69 -25.64 -7.20 10.76
CA ILE A 69 -25.45 -6.10 11.71
C ILE A 69 -26.09 -6.46 13.04
N LYS A 70 -25.35 -6.23 14.12
CA LYS A 70 -25.88 -6.24 15.48
C LYS A 70 -26.26 -4.82 15.84
N LEU A 71 -27.55 -4.56 16.00
CA LEU A 71 -28.08 -3.28 16.43
C LEU A 71 -27.75 -3.04 17.91
N ASP A 72 -27.80 -1.79 18.35
CA ASP A 72 -27.62 -1.41 19.77
C ASP A 72 -28.69 -2.06 20.68
N SER A 73 -29.82 -2.50 20.10
CA SER A 73 -30.84 -3.31 20.77
C SER A 73 -30.41 -4.76 21.05
N GLY A 74 -29.29 -5.21 20.47
CA GLY A 74 -28.84 -6.60 20.52
C GLY A 74 -29.36 -7.47 19.38
N ASP A 75 -30.28 -6.96 18.55
CA ASP A 75 -30.86 -7.69 17.43
C ASP A 75 -29.86 -7.86 16.29
N ILE A 76 -29.85 -9.05 15.69
CA ILE A 76 -29.01 -9.40 14.55
C ILE A 76 -29.90 -9.37 13.30
N GLN A 77 -29.63 -8.44 12.37
CA GLN A 77 -30.35 -8.35 11.11
C GLN A 77 -29.43 -8.60 9.91
N PRO A 78 -29.83 -9.43 8.94
CA PRO A 78 -29.16 -9.53 7.66
C PRO A 78 -29.51 -8.34 6.77
N LEU A 79 -28.50 -7.55 6.39
CA LEU A 79 -28.61 -6.52 5.36
C LEU A 79 -28.20 -7.11 4.02
N TYR A 80 -29.10 -7.09 3.05
CA TYR A 80 -28.82 -7.50 1.68
C TYR A 80 -28.42 -6.30 0.84
N TRP A 81 -27.33 -6.41 0.11
CA TRP A 81 -26.89 -5.40 -0.86
C TRP A 81 -27.21 -5.82 -2.29
N GLU A 82 -27.39 -4.84 -3.17
CA GLU A 82 -27.52 -5.04 -4.60
C GLU A 82 -26.73 -3.93 -5.31
N LEU A 83 -25.57 -4.25 -5.89
CA LEU A 83 -24.78 -3.29 -6.66
C LEU A 83 -25.37 -3.16 -8.07
N THR A 84 -26.42 -2.34 -8.21
CA THR A 84 -27.02 -2.07 -9.52
C THR A 84 -26.17 -1.03 -10.27
N ILE A 85 -25.40 -1.47 -11.28
CA ILE A 85 -24.70 -0.58 -12.22
C ILE A 85 -25.76 0.13 -13.07
N ARG A 86 -26.23 1.30 -12.64
CA ARG A 86 -26.95 2.19 -13.56
C ARG A 86 -25.92 2.84 -14.46
N ALA A 87 -26.16 2.74 -15.78
CA ALA A 87 -25.41 3.35 -16.88
C ALA A 87 -24.45 4.45 -16.40
N ALA A 88 -23.13 4.22 -16.58
CA ALA A 88 -22.05 5.14 -16.24
C ALA A 88 -22.52 6.61 -16.33
N ARG A 89 -22.78 7.23 -15.16
CA ARG A 89 -23.38 8.56 -15.11
C ARG A 89 -22.53 9.49 -15.96
N ILE A 90 -23.20 10.19 -16.88
CA ILE A 90 -22.60 11.19 -17.78
C ILE A 90 -21.96 12.32 -16.96
N ASP A 91 -22.44 12.52 -15.74
CA ASP A 91 -21.95 13.50 -14.79
C ASP A 91 -21.08 12.78 -13.75
N LEU A 92 -19.78 12.69 -14.02
CA LEU A 92 -18.78 12.36 -13.00
C LEU A 92 -18.77 13.53 -12.01
N HIS A 93 -19.42 13.36 -10.86
CA HIS A 93 -19.53 14.42 -9.87
C HIS A 93 -18.21 14.58 -9.09
N CYS A 94 -17.44 13.51 -8.92
CA CYS A 94 -16.19 13.52 -8.16
C CYS A 94 -15.15 12.45 -8.57
N GLY A 95 -13.92 12.55 -8.05
CA GLY A 95 -12.82 11.62 -8.33
C GLY A 95 -13.16 10.16 -8.00
N LEU A 96 -13.97 9.94 -6.96
CA LEU A 96 -14.44 8.61 -6.56
C LEU A 96 -15.33 7.96 -7.62
N ASP A 97 -16.24 8.72 -8.24
CA ASP A 97 -17.09 8.20 -9.32
C ASP A 97 -16.22 7.72 -10.50
N ALA A 98 -15.17 8.48 -10.81
CA ALA A 98 -14.27 8.15 -11.90
C ALA A 98 -13.45 6.90 -11.61
N LEU A 99 -12.93 6.76 -10.40
CA LEU A 99 -12.18 5.58 -9.97
C LEU A 99 -13.10 4.35 -9.88
N GLY A 100 -14.35 4.51 -9.44
CA GLY A 100 -15.37 3.46 -9.45
C GLY A 100 -15.58 2.88 -10.85
N VAL A 101 -15.69 3.75 -11.86
CA VAL A 101 -15.82 3.32 -13.26
C VAL A 101 -14.57 2.61 -13.77
N ILE A 102 -13.37 3.04 -13.36
CA ILE A 102 -12.10 2.40 -13.76
C ILE A 102 -11.98 1.00 -13.17
N TYR A 103 -12.27 0.83 -11.88
CA TYR A 103 -12.27 -0.49 -11.25
C TYR A 103 -13.30 -1.42 -11.89
N GLN A 104 -14.51 -0.94 -12.18
CA GLN A 104 -15.51 -1.71 -12.93
C GLN A 104 -15.00 -2.15 -14.30
N GLY A 105 -14.37 -1.24 -15.05
CA GLY A 105 -13.75 -1.55 -16.33
C GLY A 105 -12.66 -2.62 -16.21
N LEU A 106 -11.86 -2.58 -15.14
CA LEU A 106 -10.81 -3.55 -14.89
C LEU A 106 -11.41 -4.92 -14.60
N PHE A 107 -12.47 -4.96 -13.78
CA PHE A 107 -13.20 -6.18 -13.48
C PHE A 107 -13.75 -6.84 -14.72
N HIS A 108 -14.56 -6.11 -15.49
CA HIS A 108 -15.19 -6.64 -16.69
C HIS A 108 -14.16 -7.14 -17.70
N SER A 109 -13.08 -6.38 -17.87
CA SER A 109 -12.01 -6.75 -18.78
C SER A 109 -11.28 -8.02 -18.33
N LYS A 110 -11.02 -8.20 -17.03
CA LYS A 110 -10.43 -9.44 -16.48
C LYS A 110 -11.35 -10.66 -16.59
N ILE A 111 -12.64 -10.51 -16.30
CA ILE A 111 -13.62 -11.60 -16.45
C ILE A 111 -13.66 -12.07 -17.89
N LEU A 112 -13.82 -11.13 -18.82
CA LEU A 112 -13.88 -11.44 -20.24
C LEU A 112 -12.57 -12.07 -20.71
N LEU A 113 -11.43 -11.56 -20.23
CA LEU A 113 -10.12 -12.12 -20.52
C LEU A 113 -10.02 -13.59 -20.11
N LYS A 114 -10.41 -13.92 -18.88
CA LYS A 114 -10.38 -15.29 -18.34
C LYS A 114 -11.21 -16.26 -19.19
N HIS A 115 -12.42 -15.87 -19.58
CA HIS A 115 -13.28 -16.73 -20.41
C HIS A 115 -12.74 -16.88 -21.84
N VAL A 116 -12.24 -15.80 -22.42
CA VAL A 116 -11.60 -15.86 -23.75
C VAL A 116 -10.39 -16.81 -23.70
N GLN A 117 -9.61 -16.79 -22.62
CA GLN A 117 -8.50 -17.73 -22.42
C GLN A 117 -8.97 -19.17 -22.27
N GLN A 118 -9.98 -19.44 -21.44
CA GLN A 118 -10.58 -20.77 -21.29
C GLN A 118 -11.04 -21.33 -22.63
N ILE A 119 -11.76 -20.52 -23.43
CA ILE A 119 -12.19 -20.89 -24.78
C ILE A 119 -10.98 -21.22 -25.68
N LEU A 120 -9.94 -20.40 -25.64
CA LEU A 120 -8.75 -20.59 -26.47
C LEU A 120 -7.95 -21.83 -26.06
N ASP A 121 -8.01 -22.23 -24.79
CA ASP A 121 -7.32 -23.42 -24.28
C ASP A 121 -8.12 -24.70 -24.52
N GLU A 122 -9.44 -24.66 -24.41
CA GLU A 122 -10.34 -25.76 -24.83
C GLU A 122 -10.19 -26.08 -26.32
N ASP A 123 -10.01 -25.07 -27.17
CA ASP A 123 -9.77 -25.23 -28.62
C ASP A 123 -8.40 -25.89 -28.91
N LYS A 124 -7.38 -25.66 -28.07
CA LYS A 124 -6.07 -26.33 -28.18
C LYS A 124 -6.09 -27.78 -27.67
N GLY A 125 -6.93 -28.08 -26.67
CA GLY A 125 -7.03 -29.40 -26.05
C GLY A 125 -7.89 -30.41 -26.82
N ASN A 126 -8.88 -29.93 -27.60
CA ASN A 126 -9.81 -30.78 -28.34
C ASN A 126 -9.30 -31.16 -29.75
N ASN A 127 -8.35 -32.09 -29.80
CA ASN A 127 -8.00 -32.80 -31.04
C ASN A 127 -8.97 -33.95 -31.40
N ALA A 128 -10.04 -34.21 -30.62
CA ALA A 128 -10.79 -35.47 -30.71
C ALA A 128 -12.32 -35.41 -30.92
N CYS A 129 -13.02 -34.26 -30.88
CA CYS A 129 -14.48 -34.23 -31.09
C CYS A 129 -14.89 -33.17 -32.13
N ALA A 130 -15.52 -33.60 -33.22
CA ALA A 130 -15.76 -32.80 -34.42
C ALA A 130 -16.91 -31.78 -34.31
N ASP A 131 -17.70 -31.82 -33.24
CA ASP A 131 -19.02 -31.17 -33.25
C ASP A 131 -19.04 -29.71 -32.75
N LEU A 132 -17.90 -29.15 -32.31
CA LEU A 132 -17.81 -27.75 -31.83
C LEU A 132 -16.53 -27.02 -32.32
N LYS A 133 -15.97 -27.38 -33.48
CA LYS A 133 -14.80 -26.66 -34.00
C LYS A 133 -15.17 -25.24 -34.41
N LYS A 134 -14.69 -24.26 -33.64
CA LYS A 134 -14.81 -22.83 -33.98
C LYS A 134 -14.07 -22.58 -35.29
N SER A 135 -14.60 -21.66 -36.12
CA SER A 135 -13.92 -21.33 -37.37
C SER A 135 -12.56 -20.70 -37.08
N SER A 136 -11.55 -20.97 -37.92
CA SER A 136 -10.22 -20.34 -37.81
C SER A 136 -10.28 -18.80 -37.68
N LYS A 137 -11.29 -18.19 -38.32
CA LYS A 137 -11.57 -16.74 -38.26
C LYS A 137 -12.12 -16.30 -36.88
N GLU A 138 -12.93 -17.12 -36.21
CA GLU A 138 -13.39 -16.85 -34.84
C GLU A 138 -12.26 -17.01 -33.82
N VAL A 139 -11.42 -18.05 -33.96
CA VAL A 139 -10.25 -18.24 -33.10
C VAL A 139 -9.29 -17.05 -33.21
N GLN A 140 -9.05 -16.54 -34.43
CA GLN A 140 -8.21 -15.35 -34.63
C GLN A 140 -8.80 -14.11 -33.97
N LYS A 141 -10.12 -13.90 -34.06
CA LYS A 141 -10.81 -12.79 -33.37
C LYS A 141 -10.74 -12.93 -31.85
N LEU A 142 -10.84 -14.13 -31.30
CA LEU A 142 -10.70 -14.39 -29.87
C LEU A 142 -9.27 -14.12 -29.38
N ARG A 143 -8.24 -14.46 -30.18
CA ARG A 143 -6.85 -14.08 -29.88
C ARG A 143 -6.66 -12.56 -29.89
N GLU A 144 -7.22 -11.88 -30.89
CA GLU A 144 -7.20 -10.41 -30.94
C GLU A 144 -7.94 -9.79 -29.74
N LEU A 145 -9.07 -10.36 -29.33
CA LEU A 145 -9.80 -9.92 -28.14
C LEU A 145 -8.95 -10.11 -26.87
N ASN A 146 -8.33 -11.28 -26.70
CA ASN A 146 -7.43 -11.60 -25.59
C ASN A 146 -6.28 -10.58 -25.47
N GLU A 147 -5.58 -10.30 -26.58
CA GLU A 147 -4.49 -9.32 -26.61
C GLU A 147 -4.95 -7.90 -26.24
N ASN A 148 -6.09 -7.46 -26.78
CA ASN A 148 -6.61 -6.13 -26.46
C ASN A 148 -7.10 -6.02 -25.00
N LEU A 149 -7.68 -7.08 -24.43
CA LEU A 149 -8.08 -7.12 -23.02
C LEU A 149 -6.88 -7.14 -22.07
N LEU A 150 -5.82 -7.86 -22.41
CA LEU A 150 -4.54 -7.77 -21.68
C LEU A 150 -4.03 -6.33 -21.67
N ASN A 151 -4.01 -5.65 -22.82
CA ASN A 151 -3.57 -4.26 -22.91
C ASN A 151 -4.47 -3.31 -22.11
N LEU A 152 -5.79 -3.52 -22.10
CA LEU A 152 -6.72 -2.74 -21.29
C LEU A 152 -6.47 -2.95 -19.79
N ASN A 153 -6.30 -4.19 -19.34
CA ASN A 153 -5.98 -4.50 -17.93
C ASN A 153 -4.66 -3.86 -17.50
N LYS A 154 -3.63 -3.96 -18.34
CA LYS A 154 -2.32 -3.32 -18.11
C LYS A 154 -2.48 -1.82 -17.86
N PHE A 155 -3.27 -1.17 -18.71
CA PHE A 155 -3.53 0.25 -18.60
C PHE A 155 -4.30 0.61 -17.32
N LEU A 156 -5.38 -0.11 -17.03
CA LEU A 156 -6.23 0.17 -15.88
C LEU A 156 -5.46 -0.05 -14.57
N ASP A 157 -4.64 -1.10 -14.49
CA ASP A 157 -3.72 -1.30 -13.37
C ASP A 157 -2.78 -0.10 -13.17
N CYS A 158 -2.20 0.45 -14.25
CA CYS A 158 -1.33 1.64 -14.16
C CYS A 158 -2.07 2.88 -13.63
N VAL A 159 -3.32 3.09 -14.06
CA VAL A 159 -4.13 4.21 -13.56
C VAL A 159 -4.44 4.02 -12.08
N LEU A 160 -4.86 2.81 -11.70
CA LEU A 160 -5.20 2.53 -10.31
C LEU A 160 -4.00 2.68 -9.40
N LEU A 161 -2.83 2.20 -9.83
CA LEU A 161 -1.58 2.37 -9.10
C LEU A 161 -1.17 3.83 -8.92
N HIS A 162 -1.39 4.66 -9.93
CA HIS A 162 -1.17 6.09 -9.82
C HIS A 162 -2.03 6.72 -8.72
N TYR A 163 -3.29 6.27 -8.57
CA TYR A 163 -4.19 6.79 -7.54
C TYR A 163 -4.10 6.06 -6.19
N SER A 164 -3.48 4.86 -6.12
CA SER A 164 -3.41 4.03 -4.92
C SER A 164 -2.19 4.32 -4.02
N SER A 165 -1.77 5.58 -3.88
CA SER A 165 -0.64 6.03 -3.04
C SER A 165 0.77 5.53 -3.43
N LEU A 166 0.91 4.76 -4.51
CA LEU A 166 2.21 4.37 -5.04
C LEU A 166 2.63 5.44 -6.04
N ASN A 167 3.87 5.93 -5.94
CA ASN A 167 4.34 7.12 -6.64
C ASN A 167 4.57 6.88 -8.15
N CYS A 168 3.62 6.24 -8.83
CA CYS A 168 3.67 5.95 -10.25
C CYS A 168 3.24 7.17 -11.04
N SER A 169 4.04 7.62 -12.00
CA SER A 169 3.69 8.75 -12.88
C SER A 169 2.40 8.50 -13.66
N LEU A 170 1.52 9.51 -13.75
CA LEU A 170 0.29 9.47 -14.53
C LEU A 170 0.59 9.14 -16.02
N PRO A 171 -0.27 8.35 -16.70
CA PRO A 171 -0.18 8.10 -18.13
C PRO A 171 0.06 9.35 -18.99
N SER A 172 1.05 9.31 -19.88
CA SER A 172 1.29 10.37 -20.87
C SER A 172 0.07 10.57 -21.79
N SER A 173 -0.03 11.73 -22.45
CA SER A 173 -1.10 12.00 -23.44
C SER A 173 -1.14 10.98 -24.60
N THR A 174 -0.01 10.31 -24.86
CA THR A 174 0.12 9.20 -25.80
C THR A 174 -0.60 7.96 -25.29
N LEU A 175 -0.43 7.60 -24.02
CA LEU A 175 -1.08 6.43 -23.42
C LEU A 175 -2.61 6.59 -23.43
N ILE A 176 -3.14 7.80 -23.21
CA ILE A 176 -4.59 8.06 -23.31
C ILE A 176 -5.14 7.75 -24.72
N LYS A 177 -4.40 8.08 -25.77
CA LYS A 177 -4.78 7.74 -27.15
C LYS A 177 -4.77 6.23 -27.39
N GLU A 178 -3.81 5.53 -26.79
CA GLU A 178 -3.71 4.07 -26.87
C GLU A 178 -4.88 3.36 -26.17
N ILE A 179 -5.35 3.86 -25.01
CA ILE A 179 -6.59 3.34 -24.37
C ILE A 179 -7.75 3.48 -25.34
N LYS A 180 -7.94 4.68 -25.89
CA LYS A 180 -9.07 4.98 -26.77
C LYS A 180 -9.05 4.06 -27.99
N HIS A 181 -7.87 3.76 -28.51
CA HIS A 181 -7.68 2.83 -29.62
C HIS A 181 -7.98 1.38 -29.20
N THR A 182 -7.42 0.93 -28.08
CA THR A 182 -7.58 -0.43 -27.55
C THR A 182 -9.04 -0.72 -27.20
N THR A 183 -9.70 0.19 -26.48
CA THR A 183 -11.13 0.11 -26.15
C THR A 183 -12.02 0.07 -27.39
N LYS A 184 -11.69 0.85 -28.42
CA LYS A 184 -12.40 0.81 -29.71
C LYS A 184 -12.21 -0.53 -30.43
N LYS A 185 -11.00 -1.11 -30.41
CA LYS A 185 -10.73 -2.44 -30.96
C LYS A 185 -11.52 -3.53 -30.24
N ILE A 186 -11.50 -3.56 -28.91
CA ILE A 186 -12.30 -4.49 -28.09
C ILE A 186 -13.77 -4.41 -28.53
N TYR A 187 -14.31 -3.19 -28.62
CA TYR A 187 -15.68 -2.98 -29.01
C TYR A 187 -16.00 -3.52 -30.42
N GLN A 188 -15.11 -3.28 -31.38
CA GLN A 188 -15.27 -3.77 -32.75
C GLN A 188 -15.19 -5.29 -32.83
N VAL A 189 -14.25 -5.92 -32.10
CA VAL A 189 -14.09 -7.38 -32.09
C VAL A 189 -15.30 -8.05 -31.46
N ILE A 190 -15.79 -7.56 -30.31
CA ILE A 190 -16.99 -8.09 -29.65
C ILE A 190 -18.22 -8.02 -30.58
N LYS A 191 -18.44 -6.88 -31.25
CA LYS A 191 -19.54 -6.74 -32.24
C LYS A 191 -19.46 -7.72 -33.41
N GLN A 192 -18.26 -8.19 -33.73
CA GLN A 192 -18.01 -9.09 -34.84
C GLN A 192 -18.02 -10.58 -34.42
N LEU A 193 -18.10 -10.88 -33.13
CA LEU A 193 -18.35 -12.22 -32.61
C LEU A 193 -19.86 -12.48 -32.65
N LYS A 194 -20.28 -13.73 -32.88
CA LYS A 194 -21.70 -14.11 -32.85
C LYS A 194 -22.24 -13.92 -31.42
N SER A 195 -23.46 -13.41 -31.25
CA SER A 195 -24.00 -13.05 -29.91
C SER A 195 -24.07 -14.24 -28.97
N ASP A 196 -24.43 -15.43 -29.48
CA ASP A 196 -24.49 -16.68 -28.69
C ASP A 196 -23.14 -17.05 -28.05
N SER A 197 -22.03 -16.69 -28.69
CA SER A 197 -20.66 -16.96 -28.23
C SER A 197 -20.16 -15.97 -27.18
N VAL A 198 -20.85 -14.85 -26.97
CA VAL A 198 -20.47 -13.80 -26.00
C VAL A 198 -21.49 -13.69 -24.87
N GLU A 199 -22.77 -13.91 -25.14
CA GLU A 199 -23.83 -13.95 -24.12
C GLU A 199 -23.64 -15.15 -23.17
N SER A 200 -23.32 -16.34 -23.71
CA SER A 200 -22.95 -17.51 -22.89
C SER A 200 -21.68 -17.31 -22.04
N VAL A 201 -20.82 -16.38 -22.45
CA VAL A 201 -19.53 -16.06 -21.81
C VAL A 201 -19.68 -15.13 -20.60
N VAL A 202 -20.71 -14.29 -20.56
CA VAL A 202 -20.88 -13.26 -19.51
C VAL A 202 -21.87 -13.70 -18.42
N LEU A 203 -22.83 -14.58 -18.74
CA LEU A 203 -23.94 -14.95 -17.85
C LEU A 203 -23.61 -16.00 -16.77
N ASN A 204 -22.50 -16.75 -16.89
CA ASN A 204 -22.24 -17.91 -16.03
C ASN A 204 -21.12 -17.73 -14.98
N SER A 205 -20.45 -16.57 -14.93
CA SER A 205 -19.39 -16.35 -13.95
C SER A 205 -19.92 -15.69 -12.69
N VAL A 206 -20.05 -16.47 -11.62
CA VAL A 206 -20.23 -15.93 -10.27
C VAL A 206 -18.88 -15.40 -9.80
N LEU A 207 -18.76 -14.08 -9.68
CA LEU A 207 -17.62 -13.43 -9.04
C LEU A 207 -17.79 -13.44 -7.54
N THR A 208 -16.71 -13.74 -6.82
CA THR A 208 -16.69 -13.62 -5.36
C THR A 208 -15.89 -12.40 -4.91
N GLU A 209 -16.05 -12.00 -3.65
CA GLU A 209 -15.30 -10.91 -3.03
C GLU A 209 -13.78 -11.14 -3.09
N GLU A 210 -13.35 -12.40 -3.00
CA GLU A 210 -11.94 -12.79 -3.06
C GLU A 210 -11.35 -12.59 -4.46
N ASP A 211 -12.13 -12.90 -5.51
CA ASP A 211 -11.73 -12.61 -6.89
C ASP A 211 -11.55 -11.10 -7.08
N VAL A 212 -12.42 -10.32 -6.40
CA VAL A 212 -12.34 -8.87 -6.42
C VAL A 212 -11.07 -8.38 -5.74
N LEU A 213 -10.86 -8.77 -4.50
CA LEU A 213 -9.72 -8.38 -3.72
C LEU A 213 -8.39 -8.75 -4.40
N CYS A 214 -8.24 -9.99 -4.86
CA CYS A 214 -7.01 -10.44 -5.52
C CYS A 214 -6.75 -9.68 -6.82
N SER A 215 -7.80 -9.34 -7.56
CA SER A 215 -7.68 -8.50 -8.75
C SER A 215 -7.16 -7.10 -8.44
N VAL A 216 -7.67 -6.44 -7.39
CA VAL A 216 -7.20 -5.11 -6.94
C VAL A 216 -5.72 -5.16 -6.57
N LEU A 217 -5.33 -6.18 -5.81
CA LEU A 217 -3.95 -6.41 -5.36
C LEU A 217 -3.02 -6.91 -6.48
N GLY A 218 -3.57 -7.27 -7.64
CA GLY A 218 -2.83 -7.83 -8.77
C GLY A 218 -2.27 -9.23 -8.51
N LEU A 219 -2.91 -9.99 -7.63
CA LEU A 219 -2.64 -11.40 -7.33
C LEU A 219 -3.39 -12.31 -8.31
N ASN A 220 -2.89 -13.53 -8.51
CA ASN A 220 -3.49 -14.53 -9.39
C ASN A 220 -4.69 -15.24 -8.73
N ASP A 221 -5.42 -16.02 -9.52
CA ASP A 221 -6.65 -16.70 -9.08
C ASP A 221 -6.44 -17.77 -7.99
N ASP A 222 -5.21 -18.29 -7.81
CA ASP A 222 -4.91 -19.23 -6.73
C ASP A 222 -5.17 -18.58 -5.36
N PHE A 223 -4.81 -17.31 -5.21
CA PHE A 223 -5.03 -16.57 -3.97
C PHE A 223 -6.51 -16.39 -3.65
N ALA A 224 -7.33 -16.09 -4.66
CA ALA A 224 -8.77 -15.96 -4.50
C ALA A 224 -9.40 -17.29 -4.06
N ASN A 225 -9.00 -18.40 -4.70
CA ASN A 225 -9.46 -19.73 -4.34
C ASN A 225 -9.03 -20.12 -2.92
N ARG A 226 -7.79 -19.82 -2.54
CA ARG A 226 -7.27 -20.10 -1.20
C ARG A 226 -8.01 -19.32 -0.12
N LEU A 227 -8.28 -18.03 -0.35
CA LEU A 227 -9.11 -17.24 0.57
C LEU A 227 -10.51 -17.83 0.68
N ARG A 228 -11.15 -18.17 -0.45
CA ARG A 228 -12.51 -18.76 -0.47
C ARG A 228 -12.59 -20.07 0.30
N ASN A 229 -11.51 -20.86 0.30
CA ASN A 229 -11.43 -22.14 1.01
C ASN A 229 -11.05 -22.00 2.50
N LEU A 230 -10.82 -20.79 3.02
CA LEU A 230 -10.65 -20.58 4.46
C LEU A 230 -11.97 -20.87 5.18
N SER A 231 -11.91 -21.59 6.30
CA SER A 231 -13.08 -21.80 7.14
C SER A 231 -13.53 -20.48 7.78
N GLU A 232 -14.80 -20.41 8.17
CA GLU A 232 -15.35 -19.25 8.87
C GLU A 232 -14.59 -18.97 10.18
N GLU A 233 -14.24 -20.02 10.91
CA GLU A 233 -13.42 -19.94 12.12
C GLU A 233 -12.07 -19.26 11.84
N MET A 234 -11.36 -19.65 10.79
CA MET A 234 -10.10 -19.02 10.40
C MET A 234 -10.29 -17.53 10.10
N ARG A 235 -11.32 -17.18 9.34
CA ARG A 235 -11.63 -15.78 8.98
C ARG A 235 -12.02 -14.91 10.17
N GLN A 236 -12.48 -15.49 11.27
CA GLN A 236 -12.77 -14.74 12.50
C GLN A 236 -11.49 -14.36 13.28
N HIS A 237 -10.39 -15.09 13.10
CA HIS A 237 -9.15 -14.88 13.84
C HIS A 237 -8.21 -13.84 13.26
N LYS A 238 -8.20 -13.68 11.92
CA LYS A 238 -7.25 -12.84 11.20
C LYS A 238 -7.88 -12.18 9.98
N THR A 239 -7.26 -11.11 9.51
CA THR A 239 -7.73 -10.34 8.34
C THR A 239 -7.31 -11.01 7.03
N ASP A 240 -7.98 -10.69 5.94
CA ASP A 240 -7.60 -11.16 4.60
C ASP A 240 -6.18 -10.72 4.23
N MET A 241 -5.78 -9.49 4.59
CA MET A 241 -4.40 -9.02 4.43
C MET A 241 -3.40 -9.96 5.09
N TYR A 242 -3.67 -10.42 6.31
CA TYR A 242 -2.80 -11.35 7.02
C TYR A 242 -2.66 -12.68 6.27
N PHE A 243 -3.76 -13.27 5.81
CA PHE A 243 -3.73 -14.54 5.07
C PHE A 243 -3.01 -14.40 3.74
N LEU A 244 -3.28 -13.33 2.99
CA LEU A 244 -2.59 -13.04 1.73
C LEU A 244 -1.07 -12.90 1.91
N LEU A 245 -0.63 -12.20 2.96
CA LEU A 245 0.81 -12.10 3.27
C LEU A 245 1.42 -13.46 3.64
N CYS A 246 0.68 -14.33 4.34
CA CYS A 246 1.13 -15.70 4.59
C CYS A 246 1.28 -16.49 3.29
N PHE A 247 0.30 -16.39 2.39
CA PHE A 247 0.31 -17.08 1.09
C PHE A 247 1.47 -16.61 0.19
N ILE A 248 1.71 -15.30 0.13
CA ILE A 248 2.87 -14.69 -0.57
C ILE A 248 4.18 -15.23 0.03
N LYS A 249 4.25 -15.32 1.36
CA LYS A 249 5.44 -15.82 2.05
C LYS A 249 5.72 -17.27 1.73
N GLU A 250 4.71 -18.14 1.72
CA GLU A 250 4.87 -19.53 1.31
C GLU A 250 5.40 -19.65 -0.11
N GLY A 251 4.86 -18.84 -1.04
CA GLY A 251 5.38 -18.74 -2.40
C GLY A 251 6.85 -18.31 -2.43
N TYR A 252 7.23 -17.34 -1.61
CA TYR A 252 8.62 -16.89 -1.47
C TYR A 252 9.55 -17.96 -0.88
N ASP A 253 9.15 -18.59 0.22
CA ASP A 253 9.94 -19.61 0.92
C ASP A 253 10.14 -20.86 0.03
N SER A 254 9.20 -21.15 -0.88
CA SER A 254 9.32 -22.24 -1.86
C SER A 254 10.36 -22.01 -2.96
N LEU A 255 10.89 -20.78 -3.11
CA LEU A 255 11.77 -20.42 -4.22
C LEU A 255 13.13 -21.13 -4.22
N ASN A 256 13.52 -21.77 -3.11
CA ASN A 256 14.74 -22.60 -2.96
C ASN A 256 15.95 -22.06 -3.76
N VAL A 257 16.29 -20.78 -3.55
CA VAL A 257 17.31 -20.08 -4.35
C VAL A 257 18.64 -20.13 -3.62
N GLU A 258 19.57 -20.97 -4.08
CA GLU A 258 20.98 -21.00 -3.61
C GLU A 258 21.74 -19.69 -3.91
N SER A 259 21.22 -18.83 -4.80
CA SER A 259 21.81 -17.54 -5.19
C SER A 259 20.77 -16.42 -5.20
N LEU A 260 20.79 -15.57 -4.17
CA LEU A 260 19.96 -14.36 -4.09
C LEU A 260 20.35 -13.28 -5.12
N HIS A 261 21.38 -13.51 -5.95
CA HIS A 261 22.05 -12.46 -6.73
C HIS A 261 21.85 -12.51 -8.25
N ASP A 262 21.14 -13.49 -8.82
CA ASP A 262 21.17 -13.69 -10.29
C ASP A 262 19.82 -14.06 -10.95
N THR A 263 18.67 -13.69 -10.36
CA THR A 263 17.34 -14.02 -10.93
C THR A 263 16.46 -12.79 -11.16
N ASP A 264 15.73 -12.82 -12.28
CA ASP A 264 14.74 -11.82 -12.69
C ASP A 264 13.68 -11.58 -11.60
N GLU A 265 13.63 -10.34 -11.08
CA GLU A 265 12.70 -9.91 -10.03
C GLU A 265 11.24 -10.11 -10.44
N VAL A 266 10.92 -9.93 -11.72
CA VAL A 266 9.56 -10.12 -12.25
C VAL A 266 9.15 -11.58 -12.14
N ALA A 267 10.01 -12.52 -12.57
CA ALA A 267 9.74 -13.94 -12.48
C ALA A 267 9.57 -14.42 -11.02
N ARG A 268 10.29 -13.80 -10.07
CA ARG A 268 10.15 -14.13 -8.64
C ARG A 268 8.84 -13.60 -8.05
N LEU A 269 8.43 -12.38 -8.40
CA LEU A 269 7.13 -11.84 -8.00
C LEU A 269 5.98 -12.68 -8.57
N GLN A 270 6.10 -13.17 -9.80
CA GLN A 270 5.12 -14.09 -10.38
C GLN A 270 4.98 -15.39 -9.57
N LYS A 271 6.11 -15.98 -9.17
CA LYS A 271 6.13 -17.18 -8.31
C LYS A 271 5.57 -16.92 -6.91
N MET A 272 5.68 -15.68 -6.41
CA MET A 272 5.04 -15.24 -5.17
C MET A 272 3.52 -15.04 -5.31
N GLY A 273 2.97 -15.13 -6.52
CA GLY A 273 1.53 -15.06 -6.77
C GLY A 273 1.06 -13.83 -7.54
N PHE A 274 1.94 -12.88 -7.87
CA PHE A 274 1.55 -11.69 -8.61
C PHE A 274 1.32 -12.01 -10.09
N THR A 275 0.38 -11.30 -10.72
CA THR A 275 0.20 -11.37 -12.17
C THR A 275 1.43 -10.82 -12.89
N GLU A 276 1.64 -11.21 -14.16
CA GLU A 276 2.78 -10.72 -14.96
C GLU A 276 2.82 -9.19 -15.01
N ASN A 277 1.68 -8.55 -15.29
CA ASN A 277 1.63 -7.09 -15.35
C ASN A 277 1.98 -6.47 -13.98
N ARG A 278 1.38 -6.99 -12.90
CA ARG A 278 1.61 -6.43 -11.57
C ARG A 278 3.07 -6.60 -11.13
N SER A 279 3.67 -7.74 -11.46
CA SER A 279 5.08 -8.02 -11.20
C SER A 279 6.01 -6.99 -11.87
N ASN A 280 5.74 -6.63 -13.12
CA ASN A 280 6.50 -5.58 -13.82
C ASN A 280 6.38 -4.22 -13.14
N VAL A 281 5.17 -3.85 -12.70
CA VAL A 281 4.98 -2.55 -12.04
C VAL A 281 5.63 -2.52 -10.67
N ILE A 282 5.49 -3.59 -9.87
CA ILE A 282 6.15 -3.70 -8.57
C ILE A 282 7.68 -3.65 -8.74
N ALA A 283 8.26 -4.41 -9.68
CA ALA A 283 9.70 -4.39 -9.93
C ALA A 283 10.20 -2.99 -10.33
N LYS A 284 9.47 -2.30 -11.22
CA LYS A 284 9.78 -0.91 -11.57
C LYS A 284 9.69 0.03 -10.35
N TRP A 285 8.61 -0.09 -9.58
CA TRP A 285 8.42 0.72 -8.37
C TRP A 285 9.56 0.48 -7.36
N ILE A 286 9.96 -0.78 -7.14
CA ILE A 286 11.11 -1.14 -6.29
C ILE A 286 12.39 -0.46 -6.80
N ALA A 287 12.69 -0.57 -8.09
CA ALA A 287 13.89 0.02 -8.70
C ALA A 287 13.96 1.55 -8.58
N GLU A 288 12.81 2.22 -8.43
CA GLU A 288 12.69 3.66 -8.22
C GLU A 288 12.77 4.06 -6.73
N GLN A 289 12.77 3.10 -5.79
CA GLN A 289 12.87 3.40 -4.36
C GLN A 289 14.28 3.79 -3.93
N PRO A 290 14.42 4.57 -2.85
CA PRO A 290 15.69 4.69 -2.14
C PRO A 290 16.06 3.32 -1.54
N PHE A 291 17.25 2.84 -1.90
CA PHE A 291 17.82 1.59 -1.41
C PHE A 291 17.00 0.32 -1.74
N PRO A 292 16.73 0.01 -3.03
CA PRO A 292 15.98 -1.18 -3.44
C PRO A 292 16.54 -2.50 -2.88
N ARG A 293 17.85 -2.60 -2.62
CA ARG A 293 18.50 -3.84 -2.17
C ARG A 293 18.58 -4.00 -0.65
N HIS A 294 18.21 -2.99 0.14
CA HIS A 294 18.17 -3.10 1.61
C HIS A 294 17.02 -3.98 2.14
N LYS A 295 16.05 -4.32 1.30
CA LYS A 295 14.92 -5.17 1.67
C LYS A 295 14.89 -6.39 0.79
N SER A 296 14.48 -7.52 1.35
CA SER A 296 14.18 -8.69 0.54
C SER A 296 13.00 -8.40 -0.40
N LEU A 297 12.92 -9.14 -1.51
CA LEU A 297 11.79 -9.03 -2.43
C LEU A 297 10.44 -9.29 -1.72
N PHE A 298 10.42 -10.23 -0.77
CA PHE A 298 9.26 -10.48 0.09
C PHE A 298 8.85 -9.25 0.91
N ALA A 299 9.82 -8.57 1.51
CA ALA A 299 9.55 -7.34 2.25
C ALA A 299 8.97 -6.23 1.36
N TRP A 300 9.46 -6.08 0.12
CA TRP A 300 8.86 -5.13 -0.82
C TRP A 300 7.44 -5.51 -1.21
N ALA A 301 7.16 -6.79 -1.46
CA ALA A 301 5.81 -7.27 -1.72
C ALA A 301 4.87 -7.02 -0.53
N GLN A 302 5.37 -7.21 0.70
CA GLN A 302 4.60 -6.90 1.91
C GLN A 302 4.26 -5.41 2.00
N ILE A 303 5.25 -4.52 1.83
CA ILE A 303 5.01 -3.06 1.83
C ILE A 303 4.00 -2.67 0.74
N TYR A 304 4.11 -3.28 -0.43
CA TYR A 304 3.17 -3.06 -1.54
C TYR A 304 1.73 -3.40 -1.15
N ILE A 305 1.49 -4.59 -0.60
CA ILE A 305 0.15 -5.03 -0.17
C ILE A 305 -0.36 -4.15 0.98
N GLU A 306 0.46 -3.89 1.99
CA GLU A 306 0.08 -3.06 3.14
C GLU A 306 -0.29 -1.64 2.71
N ASN A 307 0.46 -1.03 1.79
CA ASN A 307 0.13 0.29 1.26
C ASN A 307 -1.23 0.30 0.57
N LEU A 308 -1.55 -0.72 -0.22
CA LEU A 308 -2.89 -0.83 -0.83
C LEU A 308 -3.98 -0.94 0.24
N PHE A 309 -3.83 -1.81 1.23
CA PHE A 309 -4.83 -1.91 2.31
C PHE A 309 -4.94 -0.63 3.15
N LYS A 310 -3.85 0.11 3.32
CA LYS A 310 -3.84 1.34 4.12
C LYS A 310 -4.40 2.54 3.37
N TYR A 311 -4.15 2.65 2.07
CA TYR A 311 -4.29 3.91 1.34
C TYR A 311 -4.99 3.80 -0.01
N ASP A 312 -5.27 2.59 -0.51
CA ASP A 312 -6.14 2.45 -1.68
C ASP A 312 -7.58 2.76 -1.28
N ILE A 313 -8.21 3.67 -2.02
CA ILE A 313 -9.57 4.15 -1.73
C ILE A 313 -10.67 3.08 -1.84
N PHE A 314 -10.41 1.91 -2.43
CA PHE A 314 -11.35 0.78 -2.47
C PHE A 314 -11.16 -0.17 -1.31
N LEU A 315 -9.94 -0.28 -0.80
CA LEU A 315 -9.62 -1.14 0.34
C LEU A 315 -9.75 -0.38 1.67
N ASN A 316 -9.67 0.94 1.64
CA ASN A 316 -9.87 1.83 2.76
C ASN A 316 -10.60 3.10 2.33
N ASP A 317 -11.80 3.33 2.87
CA ASP A 317 -12.64 4.51 2.62
C ASP A 317 -12.28 5.70 3.54
N HIS A 318 -11.46 5.45 4.57
CA HIS A 318 -10.93 6.46 5.49
C HIS A 318 -9.48 6.81 5.12
N VAL A 319 -9.28 7.32 3.92
CA VAL A 319 -7.99 7.87 3.49
C VAL A 319 -8.10 9.38 3.53
N SER A 320 -7.83 9.95 4.70
CA SER A 320 -7.59 11.39 4.80
C SER A 320 -6.25 11.73 4.15
N ARG A 321 -6.13 12.96 3.64
CA ARG A 321 -4.86 13.41 3.06
C ARG A 321 -3.77 13.56 4.13
N PHE A 322 -4.18 13.97 5.32
CA PHE A 322 -3.35 14.08 6.51
C PHE A 322 -4.11 13.53 7.73
N PRO A 323 -3.43 12.98 8.74
CA PRO A 323 -4.11 12.46 9.94
C PRO A 323 -4.76 13.53 10.81
N TYR A 324 -4.22 14.75 10.79
CA TYR A 324 -4.67 15.86 11.64
C TYR A 324 -4.80 17.15 10.83
N GLU A 325 -5.82 17.96 11.15
CA GLU A 325 -6.04 19.32 10.63
C GLU A 325 -5.64 19.51 9.16
N GLU A 326 -6.27 18.76 8.24
CA GLU A 326 -5.87 18.64 6.83
C GLU A 326 -5.68 19.98 6.11
N HIS A 327 -6.40 21.02 6.55
CA HIS A 327 -6.35 22.37 5.96
C HIS A 327 -5.12 23.19 6.37
N ARG A 328 -4.42 22.80 7.45
CA ARG A 328 -3.25 23.52 7.97
C ARG A 328 -1.98 22.98 7.34
N LEU A 329 -1.46 23.70 6.34
CA LEU A 329 -0.27 23.28 5.57
C LEU A 329 0.93 24.19 5.85
N ASN A 330 2.10 23.59 6.05
CA ASN A 330 3.37 24.27 6.29
C ASN A 330 3.38 25.16 7.55
N GLU A 331 2.54 24.81 8.53
CA GLU A 331 2.44 25.48 9.83
C GLU A 331 2.46 24.43 10.94
N TRP A 332 3.21 24.68 12.02
CA TRP A 332 3.22 23.81 13.18
C TRP A 332 1.93 23.98 13.98
N PHE A 333 1.40 22.85 14.46
CA PHE A 333 0.26 22.82 15.36
C PHE A 333 0.36 21.68 16.36
N SER A 334 -0.28 21.83 17.52
CA SER A 334 -0.24 20.82 18.57
C SER A 334 -1.37 19.81 18.40
N VAL A 335 -1.06 18.54 18.61
CA VAL A 335 -2.03 17.45 18.71
C VAL A 335 -1.80 16.69 20.01
N ASP A 336 -2.87 16.09 20.53
CA ASP A 336 -2.83 15.31 21.75
C ASP A 336 -2.16 13.95 21.49
N ALA A 337 -1.19 13.58 22.33
CA ALA A 337 -0.37 12.40 22.13
C ALA A 337 -1.06 11.08 22.54
N GLY A 338 -2.37 11.03 22.71
CA GLY A 338 -3.15 9.81 23.04
C GLY A 338 -2.75 9.06 24.32
N CYS A 339 -1.73 9.49 25.04
CA CYS A 339 -1.21 8.85 26.25
C CYS A 339 -2.21 9.06 27.40
N ASP A 340 -2.42 8.00 28.20
CA ASP A 340 -3.28 8.01 29.39
C ASP A 340 -3.13 9.33 30.18
N GLU A 341 -4.26 9.86 30.65
CA GLU A 341 -4.30 11.05 31.51
C GLU A 341 -3.22 10.90 32.59
N SER A 342 -2.25 11.83 32.59
CA SER A 342 -1.34 11.94 33.72
C SER A 342 -2.16 12.11 35.00
N GLU A 343 -1.62 11.71 36.17
CA GLU A 343 -2.30 11.89 37.47
C GLU A 343 -2.72 13.36 37.74
N ASP A 344 -2.20 14.30 36.95
CA ASP A 344 -2.46 15.74 36.99
C ASP A 344 -3.42 16.26 35.89
N GLY A 345 -4.01 15.37 35.08
CA GLY A 345 -4.96 15.72 34.01
C GLY A 345 -4.37 16.48 32.82
N CYS A 346 -3.03 16.56 32.70
CA CYS A 346 -2.35 17.23 31.60
C CYS A 346 -2.20 16.27 30.41
N VAL A 347 -2.79 16.63 29.27
CA VAL A 347 -2.63 15.91 28.00
C VAL A 347 -1.29 16.33 27.38
N SER A 348 -0.40 15.36 27.17
CA SER A 348 0.87 15.63 26.52
C SER A 348 0.63 15.99 25.05
N GLN A 349 1.15 17.14 24.60
CA GLN A 349 1.00 17.60 23.23
C GLN A 349 2.28 17.40 22.43
N VAL A 350 2.12 17.05 21.15
CA VAL A 350 3.21 16.94 20.18
C VAL A 350 2.95 17.89 19.02
N SER A 351 4.00 18.57 18.58
CA SER A 351 3.95 19.45 17.42
C SER A 351 3.89 18.63 16.13
N VAL A 352 2.96 18.94 15.23
CA VAL A 352 2.83 18.30 13.92
C VAL A 352 2.72 19.33 12.82
N ILE A 353 3.11 18.93 11.61
CA ILE A 353 3.03 19.78 10.42
C ILE A 353 2.70 18.94 9.18
N ASN A 354 1.80 19.47 8.35
CA ASN A 354 1.42 18.87 7.08
C ASN A 354 2.13 19.58 5.92
N THR A 355 2.70 18.83 4.99
CA THR A 355 3.45 19.35 3.85
C THR A 355 3.11 18.58 2.58
N THR A 356 3.25 19.24 1.43
CA THR A 356 2.88 18.64 0.13
C THR A 356 4.05 18.47 -0.82
N THR A 357 5.21 19.07 -0.48
CA THR A 357 6.42 19.02 -1.28
C THR A 357 7.62 18.58 -0.44
N HIS A 358 8.52 17.83 -1.06
CA HIS A 358 9.79 17.44 -0.45
C HIS A 358 10.61 18.65 0.02
N LYS A 359 10.62 19.73 -0.78
CA LYS A 359 11.38 20.94 -0.47
C LYS A 359 10.86 21.64 0.78
N ASP A 360 9.54 21.70 0.94
CA ASP A 360 8.95 22.30 2.14
C ASP A 360 9.25 21.45 3.38
N ALA A 361 9.12 20.12 3.28
CA ALA A 361 9.46 19.20 4.37
C ALA A 361 10.91 19.38 4.85
N CYS A 362 11.90 19.40 3.95
CA CYS A 362 13.30 19.64 4.31
C CYS A 362 13.50 21.03 4.93
N ARG A 363 12.97 22.09 4.31
CA ARG A 363 13.12 23.46 4.82
C ARG A 363 12.54 23.62 6.23
N ILE A 364 11.41 22.97 6.50
CA ILE A 364 10.77 22.97 7.82
C ILE A 364 11.64 22.22 8.82
N ALA A 365 12.17 21.04 8.45
CA ALA A 365 13.04 20.26 9.32
C ALA A 365 14.33 21.02 9.67
N ASP A 366 14.99 21.64 8.68
CA ASP A 366 16.19 22.47 8.89
C ASP A 366 15.92 23.62 9.86
N ARG A 367 14.81 24.34 9.66
CA ARG A 367 14.43 25.44 10.55
C ARG A 367 14.14 24.94 11.97
N THR A 368 13.38 23.86 12.08
CA THR A 368 12.98 23.27 13.37
C THR A 368 14.23 22.83 14.13
N LYS A 369 15.13 22.12 13.47
CA LYS A 369 16.42 21.73 14.04
C LYS A 369 17.21 22.95 14.53
N ALA A 370 17.34 24.00 13.72
CA ALA A 370 18.06 25.21 14.10
C ALA A 370 17.42 25.94 15.31
N GLU A 371 16.09 25.99 15.37
CA GLU A 371 15.35 26.57 16.50
C GLU A 371 15.56 25.76 17.79
N PHE A 372 15.53 24.43 17.71
CA PHE A 372 15.81 23.56 18.85
C PHE A 372 17.27 23.65 19.30
N GLU A 373 18.24 23.60 18.39
CA GLU A 373 19.66 23.73 18.71
C GLU A 373 19.99 25.08 19.37
N ALA A 374 19.30 26.16 18.96
CA ALA A 374 19.43 27.48 19.58
C ALA A 374 18.90 27.52 21.03
N ASN A 375 17.84 26.75 21.32
CA ASN A 375 17.21 26.71 22.64
C ASN A 375 17.86 25.68 23.59
N SER A 376 18.43 24.59 23.05
CA SER A 376 18.96 23.45 23.80
C SER A 376 20.16 22.79 23.08
N PRO A 377 21.39 23.32 23.20
CA PRO A 377 22.57 22.85 22.46
C PRO A 377 23.10 21.45 22.86
N LYS A 378 22.42 20.72 23.76
CA LYS A 378 22.78 19.37 24.21
C LYS A 378 21.85 18.27 23.70
N GLU A 379 20.85 18.63 22.88
CA GLU A 379 19.87 17.67 22.36
C GLU A 379 20.38 17.01 21.07
N ASN A 380 20.28 15.68 20.99
CA ASN A 380 20.56 14.96 19.75
C ASN A 380 19.24 14.59 19.09
N PHE A 381 19.04 15.08 17.86
CA PHE A 381 17.86 14.78 17.06
C PHE A 381 18.06 13.53 16.23
N TYR A 382 17.06 12.66 16.28
CA TYR A 382 16.98 11.49 15.43
C TYR A 382 15.62 11.41 14.75
N PHE A 383 15.59 10.78 13.58
CA PHE A 383 14.46 10.83 12.67
C PHE A 383 14.03 9.42 12.28
N HIS A 384 12.74 9.10 12.43
CA HIS A 384 12.15 7.86 11.96
C HIS A 384 11.29 8.10 10.72
N GLY A 385 11.72 7.55 9.58
CA GLY A 385 10.95 7.57 8.34
C GLY A 385 9.88 6.48 8.33
N THR A 386 8.61 6.85 8.17
CA THR A 386 7.47 5.94 8.20
C THR A 386 6.29 6.45 7.36
N ASP A 387 5.12 5.83 7.45
CA ASP A 387 3.89 6.31 6.80
C ASP A 387 2.97 7.05 7.78
N HIS A 388 1.97 7.78 7.27
CA HIS A 388 1.05 8.59 8.10
C HIS A 388 0.38 7.78 9.22
N LYS A 389 -0.09 6.57 8.91
CA LYS A 389 -0.83 5.74 9.87
C LYS A 389 0.10 5.20 10.95
N SER A 390 1.32 4.84 10.55
CA SER A 390 2.33 4.33 11.46
C SER A 390 2.88 5.43 12.37
N ALA A 391 3.05 6.66 11.86
CA ALA A 391 3.41 7.82 12.68
C ALA A 391 2.30 8.18 13.69
N GLN A 392 1.04 8.18 13.26
CA GLN A 392 -0.11 8.34 14.15
C GLN A 392 -0.13 7.24 15.23
N ASN A 393 0.05 5.98 14.84
CA ASN A 393 0.08 4.86 15.78
C ASN A 393 1.27 4.95 16.75
N ILE A 394 2.45 5.41 16.32
CA ILE A 394 3.59 5.66 17.22
C ILE A 394 3.22 6.73 18.24
N LEU A 395 2.56 7.79 17.82
CA LEU A 395 2.13 8.87 18.71
C LEU A 395 1.11 8.37 19.74
N GLU A 396 0.07 7.66 19.30
CA GLU A 396 -1.06 7.22 20.13
C GLU A 396 -0.72 6.01 21.01
N ASN A 397 0.03 5.04 20.48
CA ASN A 397 0.24 3.73 21.11
C ASN A 397 1.71 3.45 21.48
N GLY A 398 2.62 4.37 21.17
CA GLY A 398 4.06 4.18 21.39
C GLY A 398 4.70 3.22 20.39
N ILE A 399 5.97 2.85 20.65
CA ILE A 399 6.77 2.02 19.75
C ILE A 399 6.64 0.54 20.14
N ASN A 400 6.02 -0.27 19.29
CA ASN A 400 6.01 -1.73 19.43
C ASN A 400 7.12 -2.37 18.58
N LEU A 401 8.16 -2.92 19.20
CA LEU A 401 9.28 -3.52 18.47
C LEU A 401 8.87 -4.75 17.64
N ARG A 402 7.78 -5.44 17.99
CA ARG A 402 7.31 -6.65 17.30
C ARG A 402 6.75 -6.36 15.90
N GLU A 403 6.43 -5.11 15.62
CA GLU A 403 6.06 -4.62 14.29
C GLU A 403 7.30 -4.32 13.42
N GLY A 404 8.50 -4.52 13.97
CA GLY A 404 9.75 -4.31 13.27
C GLY A 404 9.90 -5.20 12.04
N GLN A 405 10.58 -4.68 11.03
CA GLN A 405 10.81 -5.41 9.80
C GLN A 405 11.84 -6.53 9.99
N LYS A 406 11.66 -7.64 9.26
CA LYS A 406 12.60 -8.76 9.19
C LYS A 406 13.75 -8.47 8.23
N GLY A 407 14.94 -8.96 8.58
CA GLY A 407 16.11 -8.93 7.72
C GLY A 407 16.73 -7.54 7.56
N CYS A 408 16.65 -6.70 8.58
CA CYS A 408 17.29 -5.38 8.59
C CYS A 408 18.74 -5.48 9.08
N ASP A 409 19.48 -4.36 9.01
CA ASP A 409 20.92 -4.32 9.32
C ASP A 409 21.27 -4.80 10.73
N PHE A 410 20.41 -4.53 11.71
CA PHE A 410 20.68 -4.68 13.15
C PHE A 410 19.57 -5.40 13.92
N SER A 411 18.54 -5.90 13.22
CA SER A 411 17.44 -6.63 13.83
C SER A 411 16.70 -7.49 12.81
N HIS A 412 16.01 -8.53 13.30
CA HIS A 412 15.16 -9.38 12.49
C HIS A 412 13.75 -9.50 13.09
N GLY A 413 12.86 -8.57 12.74
CA GLY A 413 11.46 -8.60 13.21
C GLY A 413 11.24 -8.01 14.60
N CYS A 414 12.27 -7.39 15.19
CA CYS A 414 12.24 -6.89 16.56
C CYS A 414 13.15 -5.66 16.74
N GLY A 415 12.91 -4.60 15.98
CA GLY A 415 13.73 -3.40 16.04
C GLY A 415 13.03 -2.14 15.53
N PHE A 416 13.43 -1.00 16.07
CA PHE A 416 12.97 0.33 15.67
C PHE A 416 14.16 1.19 15.29
N TYR A 417 14.11 1.81 14.10
CA TYR A 417 15.25 2.50 13.52
C TYR A 417 15.04 4.00 13.50
N VAL A 418 16.04 4.76 13.95
CA VAL A 418 16.10 6.20 13.76
C VAL A 418 17.43 6.58 13.09
N ALA A 419 17.41 7.59 12.23
CA ALA A 419 18.59 8.10 11.54
C ALA A 419 19.00 9.47 12.10
N ASP A 420 20.27 9.84 11.97
CA ASP A 420 20.81 11.14 12.41
C ASP A 420 20.60 12.29 11.41
N LYS A 421 20.05 11.99 10.22
CA LYS A 421 19.69 12.98 9.19
C LYS A 421 18.23 12.87 8.77
N PHE A 422 17.54 14.01 8.73
CA PHE A 422 16.12 14.10 8.39
C PHE A 422 15.87 13.66 6.95
N GLU A 423 16.67 14.13 5.99
CA GLU A 423 16.51 13.82 4.57
C GLU A 423 16.58 12.31 4.32
N CYS A 424 17.47 11.60 5.03
CA CYS A 424 17.58 10.16 4.90
C CYS A 424 16.33 9.44 5.43
N ALA A 425 15.78 9.88 6.56
CA ALA A 425 14.52 9.38 7.07
C ALA A 425 13.35 9.68 6.13
N LEU A 426 13.32 10.87 5.52
CA LEU A 426 12.29 11.25 4.56
C LEU A 426 12.36 10.40 3.29
N GLU A 427 13.54 10.22 2.71
CA GLU A 427 13.74 9.33 1.56
C GLU A 427 13.27 7.91 1.88
N TYR A 428 13.59 7.39 3.06
CA TYR A 428 13.11 6.07 3.50
C TYR A 428 11.58 5.99 3.61
N ALA A 429 10.92 7.08 4.03
CA ALA A 429 9.46 7.18 4.14
C ALA A 429 8.74 7.25 2.79
N MET A 430 9.41 7.75 1.73
CA MET A 430 8.83 8.00 0.39
C MET A 430 8.43 6.75 -0.40
N LYS A 431 8.58 5.56 0.18
CA LYS A 431 7.93 4.32 -0.29
C LYS A 431 6.39 4.38 -0.26
N SER A 432 5.82 5.38 0.39
CA SER A 432 4.38 5.71 0.39
C SER A 432 4.19 7.17 -0.03
N LYS A 433 3.11 7.49 -0.77
CA LYS A 433 2.68 8.89 -0.96
C LYS A 433 2.28 9.56 0.36
N ALA A 434 1.85 8.79 1.35
CA ALA A 434 1.53 9.22 2.70
C ALA A 434 2.77 9.05 3.61
N ALA A 435 3.87 9.70 3.27
CA ALA A 435 5.14 9.64 4.00
C ALA A 435 5.09 10.49 5.27
N ALA A 436 5.75 10.05 6.33
CA ALA A 436 5.89 10.80 7.57
C ALA A 436 7.30 10.63 8.15
N VAL A 437 7.76 11.65 8.88
CA VAL A 437 8.99 11.58 9.67
C VAL A 437 8.66 11.96 11.10
N VAL A 438 8.93 11.05 12.03
CA VAL A 438 8.82 11.31 13.47
C VAL A 438 10.17 11.79 13.99
N LEU A 439 10.16 12.91 14.71
CA LEU A 439 11.33 13.56 15.29
C LEU A 439 11.46 13.13 16.76
N PHE A 440 12.64 12.64 17.11
CA PHE A 440 12.99 12.23 18.45
C PHE A 440 14.11 13.10 19.01
N ASN A 441 13.95 13.54 20.26
CA ASN A 441 15.03 14.12 21.05
C ASN A 441 15.55 13.05 22.03
N LEU A 442 16.73 12.51 21.72
CA LEU A 442 17.36 11.44 22.49
C LEU A 442 18.69 11.95 23.07
N ASN A 443 18.76 12.06 24.39
CA ASN A 443 20.01 12.39 25.07
C ASN A 443 20.76 11.13 25.53
N ASP A 444 21.97 11.30 26.04
CA ASP A 444 22.81 10.21 26.54
C ASP A 444 22.14 9.40 27.66
N ASP A 445 21.23 10.01 28.43
CA ASP A 445 20.48 9.33 29.48
C ASP A 445 19.51 8.27 28.94
N CYS A 446 18.99 8.47 27.73
CA CYS A 446 18.13 7.52 27.03
C CYS A 446 18.95 6.38 26.42
N LEU A 447 20.15 6.69 25.92
CA LEU A 447 21.02 5.79 25.16
C LEU A 447 21.96 4.98 26.07
N LYS A 448 21.40 4.14 26.94
CA LYS A 448 22.17 3.28 27.85
C LYS A 448 22.40 1.88 27.28
N LYS A 449 23.60 1.33 27.49
CA LYS A 449 24.01 -0.05 27.08
C LYS A 449 23.92 -0.29 25.56
N GLY A 450 24.48 0.61 24.77
CA GLY A 450 24.58 0.47 23.33
C GLY A 450 25.72 -0.44 22.85
N LEU A 451 25.58 -0.96 21.64
CA LEU A 451 26.68 -1.51 20.87
C LEU A 451 27.01 -0.55 19.71
N ASP A 452 28.18 0.07 19.77
CA ASP A 452 28.62 1.05 18.76
C ASP A 452 29.47 0.42 17.65
N LEU A 453 28.91 0.32 16.45
CA LEU A 453 29.53 -0.19 15.23
C LEU A 453 29.82 0.95 14.23
N SER A 454 29.81 2.22 14.67
CA SER A 454 30.14 3.38 13.83
C SER A 454 31.64 3.50 13.54
N ASP A 455 32.48 2.97 14.44
CA ASP A 455 33.93 2.99 14.30
C ASP A 455 34.40 2.20 13.06
N PRO A 456 35.15 2.82 12.13
CA PRO A 456 35.74 2.16 10.98
C PRO A 456 36.58 0.92 11.31
N GLU A 457 37.24 0.87 12.48
CA GLU A 457 38.02 -0.29 12.92
C GLU A 457 37.13 -1.52 13.19
N ARG A 458 35.84 -1.31 13.43
CA ARG A 458 34.85 -2.36 13.69
C ARG A 458 34.13 -2.85 12.43
N HIS A 459 34.66 -2.57 11.24
CA HIS A 459 34.06 -2.97 9.96
C HIS A 459 33.72 -4.47 9.86
N GLN A 460 34.59 -5.35 10.36
CA GLN A 460 34.34 -6.80 10.35
C GLN A 460 33.19 -7.21 11.29
N ASP A 461 33.11 -6.58 12.47
CA ASP A 461 31.99 -6.79 13.40
C ASP A 461 30.68 -6.29 12.78
N LEU A 462 30.70 -5.10 12.17
CA LEU A 462 29.57 -4.50 11.46
C LEU A 462 29.05 -5.45 10.38
N GLN A 463 29.93 -5.95 9.51
CA GLN A 463 29.56 -6.89 8.45
C GLN A 463 28.96 -8.18 9.03
N SER A 464 29.60 -8.76 10.04
CA SER A 464 29.14 -10.01 10.67
C SER A 464 27.76 -9.84 11.32
N VAL A 465 27.52 -8.71 11.99
CA VAL A 465 26.23 -8.39 12.61
C VAL A 465 25.14 -8.23 11.55
N ARG A 466 25.42 -7.51 10.46
CA ARG A 466 24.48 -7.36 9.33
C ARG A 466 24.11 -8.68 8.72
N GLU A 467 25.10 -9.49 8.36
CA GLU A 467 24.87 -10.83 7.81
C GLU A 467 24.04 -11.71 8.76
N TYR A 468 24.28 -11.62 10.07
CA TYR A 468 23.51 -12.36 11.08
C TYR A 468 22.02 -11.99 11.09
N PHE A 469 21.66 -10.71 11.06
CA PHE A 469 20.25 -10.29 11.08
C PHE A 469 19.55 -10.45 9.73
N GLN A 470 20.25 -10.11 8.65
CA GLN A 470 19.74 -10.26 7.29
C GLN A 470 19.47 -11.73 6.94
N SER A 471 20.24 -12.67 7.51
CA SER A 471 20.02 -14.12 7.33
C SER A 471 18.98 -14.75 8.27
N GLY A 472 18.26 -13.97 9.07
CA GLY A 472 17.17 -14.50 9.91
C GLY A 472 17.59 -14.98 11.29
N GLU A 473 18.70 -14.46 11.83
CA GLU A 473 19.26 -14.89 13.11
C GLU A 473 19.48 -16.41 13.21
N PRO A 474 20.18 -17.04 12.23
CA PRO A 474 20.33 -18.48 12.18
C PRO A 474 20.93 -19.03 13.48
N ARG A 475 20.41 -20.20 13.91
CA ARG A 475 20.87 -20.90 15.13
C ARG A 475 22.35 -21.29 15.07
N ASN A 476 22.87 -21.56 13.86
CA ASN A 476 24.29 -21.76 13.61
C ASN A 476 24.97 -20.38 13.52
N HIS A 477 25.47 -19.89 14.66
CA HIS A 477 25.99 -18.53 14.81
C HIS A 477 27.18 -18.23 13.89
N ARG A 478 27.07 -17.17 13.10
CA ARG A 478 28.20 -16.55 12.35
C ARG A 478 28.99 -15.53 13.18
N LEU A 479 28.47 -15.14 14.34
CA LEU A 479 29.10 -14.16 15.23
C LEU A 479 30.10 -14.83 16.18
N SER A 480 31.20 -14.14 16.50
CA SER A 480 32.07 -14.55 17.60
C SER A 480 31.29 -14.59 18.92
N LYS A 481 31.65 -15.47 19.86
CA LYS A 481 30.94 -15.61 21.15
C LYS A 481 30.81 -14.28 21.91
N LYS A 482 31.86 -13.45 21.86
CA LYS A 482 31.89 -12.12 22.48
C LYS A 482 30.91 -11.18 21.81
N LEU A 483 30.94 -11.09 20.47
CA LEU A 483 30.06 -10.23 19.70
C LEU A 483 28.60 -10.64 19.84
N TYR A 484 28.30 -11.94 19.79
CA TYR A 484 26.96 -12.48 20.03
C TYR A 484 26.41 -12.05 21.40
N LYS A 485 27.22 -12.18 22.46
CA LYS A 485 26.82 -11.76 23.81
C LYS A 485 26.55 -10.25 23.87
N ASN A 486 27.37 -9.43 23.21
CA ASN A 486 27.14 -7.99 23.14
C ASN A 486 25.83 -7.66 22.41
N VAL A 487 25.61 -8.28 21.24
CA VAL A 487 24.39 -8.11 20.43
C VAL A 487 23.14 -8.53 21.19
N LYS A 488 23.17 -9.60 22.00
CA LYS A 488 21.99 -10.05 22.78
C LYS A 488 21.72 -9.21 24.04
N ASN A 489 22.72 -8.53 24.60
CA ASN A 489 22.57 -7.79 25.85
C ASN A 489 22.50 -6.26 25.67
N CYS A 490 22.73 -5.76 24.46
CA CYS A 490 22.59 -4.33 24.16
C CYS A 490 21.12 -3.90 24.07
N ASN A 491 20.83 -2.66 24.45
CA ASN A 491 19.51 -2.06 24.28
C ASN A 491 19.30 -1.50 22.87
N TYR A 492 20.40 -1.07 22.24
CA TYR A 492 20.42 -0.57 20.88
C TYR A 492 21.76 -0.88 20.21
N ILE A 493 21.77 -0.82 18.89
CA ILE A 493 22.97 -0.88 18.05
C ILE A 493 23.03 0.41 17.23
N ILE A 494 24.17 1.10 17.26
CA ILE A 494 24.42 2.26 16.39
C ILE A 494 25.47 1.88 15.34
N GLY A 495 25.33 2.40 14.13
CA GLY A 495 26.31 2.25 13.07
C GLY A 495 25.81 2.86 11.78
N PRO A 496 26.63 2.84 10.71
CA PRO A 496 26.25 3.45 9.46
C PRO A 496 25.06 2.73 8.83
N ILE A 497 24.30 3.44 7.99
CA ILE A 497 23.31 2.82 7.10
C ILE A 497 24.04 1.92 6.09
N SER A 498 23.52 0.70 5.85
CA SER A 498 24.12 -0.19 4.85
C SER A 498 24.08 0.43 3.45
N ARG A 499 24.94 -0.02 2.53
CA ARG A 499 24.93 0.44 1.14
C ARG A 499 24.26 -0.64 0.28
N ASP A 500 23.51 -0.23 -0.72
CA ASP A 500 23.00 -1.13 -1.78
C ASP A 500 24.10 -1.66 -2.71
N GLY A 501 25.34 -1.20 -2.54
CA GLY A 501 26.48 -1.58 -3.37
C GLY A 501 26.48 -0.98 -4.79
N ILE A 502 25.50 -0.15 -5.18
CA ILE A 502 25.35 0.33 -6.58
C ILE A 502 25.85 1.76 -6.82
N SER A 503 25.84 2.67 -5.84
CA SER A 503 26.19 4.08 -6.11
C SER A 503 27.62 4.43 -5.73
N ARG A 504 28.43 4.82 -6.72
CA ARG A 504 29.75 5.45 -6.56
C ARG A 504 29.68 6.96 -6.26
N ASN A 505 28.49 7.57 -6.28
CA ASN A 505 28.27 9.01 -6.10
C ASN A 505 27.25 9.30 -4.98
N ASN A 506 27.44 8.76 -3.78
CA ASN A 506 26.46 8.93 -2.69
C ASN A 506 26.88 10.00 -1.66
N THR A 507 25.93 10.86 -1.33
CA THR A 507 25.96 11.94 -0.30
C THR A 507 25.82 11.44 1.14
N TRP A 508 25.80 10.12 1.36
CA TRP A 508 25.37 9.49 2.63
C TRP A 508 26.49 8.73 3.35
N GLU A 509 27.76 8.98 3.02
CA GLU A 509 28.89 8.22 3.60
C GLU A 509 28.98 8.32 5.13
N ASP A 510 28.33 9.34 5.72
CA ASP A 510 28.43 9.66 7.14
C ASP A 510 27.10 9.49 7.92
N VAL A 511 26.04 8.92 7.33
CA VAL A 511 24.75 8.78 8.04
C VAL A 511 24.78 7.62 9.02
N GLN A 512 24.54 7.91 10.30
CA GLN A 512 24.36 6.91 11.35
C GLN A 512 22.88 6.57 11.54
N GLN A 513 22.64 5.32 11.90
CA GLN A 513 21.35 4.83 12.35
C GLN A 513 21.47 4.17 13.73
N ILE A 514 20.44 4.33 14.54
CA ILE A 514 20.26 3.62 15.80
C ILE A 514 19.12 2.62 15.61
N CYS A 515 19.39 1.35 15.88
CA CYS A 515 18.39 0.31 16.00
C CYS A 515 18.12 0.03 17.48
N VAL A 516 16.97 0.46 17.98
CA VAL A 516 16.46 0.14 19.31
C VAL A 516 15.91 -1.28 19.30
N ARG A 517 16.32 -2.08 20.28
CA ARG A 517 16.03 -3.53 20.35
C ARG A 517 15.47 -3.98 21.69
N ASN A 518 15.44 -3.09 22.67
CA ASN A 518 14.85 -3.34 23.98
C ASN A 518 13.48 -2.66 24.08
N GLN A 519 12.43 -3.43 24.38
CA GLN A 519 11.06 -2.90 24.43
C GLN A 519 10.90 -1.81 25.49
N LYS A 520 11.54 -1.93 26.66
CA LYS A 520 11.48 -0.90 27.71
C LYS A 520 12.06 0.43 27.23
N MET A 521 13.17 0.39 26.47
CA MET A 521 13.74 1.59 25.86
C MET A 521 12.81 2.16 24.77
N ALA A 522 12.16 1.30 23.98
CA ALA A 522 11.19 1.72 22.98
C ALA A 522 9.96 2.40 23.62
N ASP A 523 9.46 1.86 24.73
CA ASP A 523 8.34 2.42 25.51
C ASP A 523 8.70 3.80 26.12
N GLU A 524 9.97 3.98 26.50
CA GLU A 524 10.50 5.24 27.05
C GLU A 524 10.59 6.31 25.97
N ILE A 525 11.28 6.03 24.85
CA ILE A 525 11.50 7.04 23.80
C ILE A 525 10.26 7.28 22.92
N GLY A 526 9.31 6.34 22.92
CA GLY A 526 8.09 6.40 22.10
C GLY A 526 7.01 7.33 22.65
N ARG A 527 7.31 8.11 23.70
CA ARG A 527 6.36 9.00 24.36
C ARG A 527 6.93 10.43 24.48
N PRO A 528 6.07 11.44 24.65
CA PRO A 528 6.52 12.75 25.12
C PRO A 528 7.29 12.60 26.44
N PRO A 529 8.36 13.39 26.67
CA PRO A 529 8.85 14.49 25.83
C PRO A 529 9.82 14.06 24.71
N HIS A 530 10.09 12.77 24.52
CA HIS A 530 11.07 12.30 23.53
C HIS A 530 10.57 12.39 22.10
N VAL A 531 9.28 12.16 21.87
CA VAL A 531 8.63 12.49 20.59
C VAL A 531 8.34 13.99 20.59
N VAL A 532 9.10 14.74 19.79
CA VAL A 532 9.06 16.22 19.80
C VAL A 532 8.33 16.80 18.60
N GLY A 533 8.20 16.02 17.51
CA GLY A 533 7.35 16.44 16.42
C GLY A 533 7.15 15.40 15.34
N ILE A 534 6.20 15.66 14.43
CA ILE A 534 5.95 14.81 13.26
C ILE A 534 5.77 15.69 12.02
N VAL A 535 6.51 15.37 10.97
CA VAL A 535 6.33 15.96 9.64
C VAL A 535 5.55 14.97 8.79
N PHE A 536 4.32 15.30 8.43
CA PHE A 536 3.53 14.56 7.45
C PHE A 536 3.77 15.14 6.05
N LEU A 537 4.10 14.30 5.10
CA LEU A 537 4.25 14.63 3.68
C LEU A 537 3.21 13.85 2.87
N ASN A 538 2.38 14.57 2.11
CA ASN A 538 1.53 13.98 1.09
C ASN A 538 1.92 14.57 -0.27
N LEU A 539 2.72 13.82 -1.03
CA LEU A 539 3.28 14.28 -2.29
C LEU A 539 2.16 14.64 -3.28
N GLU A 540 2.00 15.92 -3.57
CA GLU A 540 1.20 16.35 -4.72
C GLU A 540 1.95 16.00 -6.01
N ASP A 541 1.24 15.47 -7.00
CA ASP A 541 1.81 15.29 -8.32
C ASP A 541 2.35 16.63 -8.82
N ALA A 542 3.66 16.71 -9.04
CA ALA A 542 4.37 17.91 -9.51
C ALA A 542 3.83 18.47 -10.85
N GLN A 543 2.89 17.76 -11.50
CA GLN A 543 2.15 18.25 -12.67
C GLN A 543 0.98 19.18 -12.33
N LEU A 544 0.37 19.12 -11.14
CA LEU A 544 -0.66 20.09 -10.73
C LEU A 544 -0.06 21.43 -10.28
N ALA A 545 1.12 21.42 -9.65
CA ALA A 545 1.81 22.62 -9.18
C ALA A 545 2.37 23.52 -10.30
N ARG A 546 2.40 23.05 -11.56
CA ARG A 546 2.84 23.84 -12.73
C ARG A 546 1.71 24.60 -13.43
N LYS A 547 0.50 24.63 -12.87
CA LYS A 547 -0.67 25.24 -13.50
C LYS A 547 -1.43 26.29 -12.68
N ASN A 548 -0.89 26.74 -11.55
CA ASN A 548 -1.37 27.95 -10.88
C ASN A 548 -0.29 29.03 -10.93
#